data_AF-A0A800KTI9-F1
#
_entry.id   AF-A0A800KTI9-F1
#
_cell.length_a   1.000
_cell.length_b   1.000
_cell.length_c   1.000
_cell.angle_alpha   90.00
_cell.angle_beta   90.00
_cell.angle_gamma   90.00
#
_symmetry.space_group_name_H-M   'P 1'
#
loop_
_entity.id
_entity.type
_entity.pdbx_description
1 polymer ?
#
loop_
_entity_poly.entity_id
_entity_poly.type
_entity_poly.pdbx_seq_one_letter_code
_entity_poly.pdbx_strand_id
1 'polypeptide(L)'
;MSNKPQGNVIKLTDEKISRKGYKKLVDTVIKNTSGRNREINLDLSGINTMTTQELSDLIYYMNYAKKQGVKLCLIYVSAILKHFFELTRTDNFFVIRV
;
A
#
# COMPACT_ATOMS: atom_id res chain seq x y z
N MET A 1 -18.65 14.99 -1.85
CA MET A 1 -17.73 15.30 -0.74
C MET A 1 -16.73 14.15 -0.65
N SER A 2 -15.52 14.32 -1.18
CA SER A 2 -14.52 13.24 -1.21
C SER A 2 -13.83 13.16 0.16
N ASN A 3 -14.08 12.08 0.89
CA ASN A 3 -13.36 11.74 2.12
C ASN A 3 -11.88 11.55 1.77
N LYS A 4 -11.07 12.59 1.98
CA LYS A 4 -9.61 12.46 1.89
C LYS A 4 -9.17 11.38 2.90
N PRO A 5 -8.35 10.40 2.48
CA PRO A 5 -7.88 9.37 3.40
C PRO A 5 -7.15 10.02 4.58
N GLN A 6 -7.73 9.90 5.77
CA GLN A 6 -7.06 10.28 7.01
C GLN A 6 -6.01 9.20 7.34
N GLY A 7 -4.73 9.51 7.21
CA GLY A 7 -3.65 8.58 7.52
C GLY A 7 -2.32 8.95 6.87
N ASN A 8 -1.27 8.17 7.16
CA ASN A 8 0.02 8.31 6.50
C ASN A 8 -0.13 7.90 5.03
N VAL A 9 -0.23 8.89 4.13
CA VAL A 9 -0.30 8.66 2.68
C VAL A 9 1.11 8.63 2.11
N ILE A 10 1.43 7.56 1.39
CA ILE A 10 2.68 7.39 0.67
C ILE A 10 2.33 7.27 -0.80
N LYS A 11 2.72 8.25 -1.59
CA LYS A 11 2.59 8.17 -3.04
C LYS A 11 3.65 7.24 -3.59
N LEU A 12 3.22 6.17 -4.27
CA LEU A 12 4.11 5.38 -5.10
C LEU A 12 4.32 6.19 -6.38
N THR A 13 5.43 6.92 -6.45
CA THR A 13 5.94 7.44 -7.72
C THR A 13 6.86 6.39 -8.33
N ASP A 14 7.27 6.57 -9.60
CA ASP A 14 8.22 5.68 -10.29
C ASP A 14 9.56 5.49 -9.55
N GLU A 15 9.82 6.29 -8.51
CA GLU A 15 10.86 6.02 -7.54
C GLU A 15 10.47 4.83 -6.66
N LYS A 16 10.89 3.65 -7.09
CA LYS A 16 10.83 2.38 -6.35
C LYS A 16 11.11 2.61 -4.86
N ILE A 17 10.08 2.51 -4.01
CA ILE A 17 10.29 2.45 -2.57
C ILE A 17 11.11 1.19 -2.29
N SER A 18 12.38 1.38 -1.95
CA SER A 18 13.26 0.27 -1.57
C SER A 18 12.78 -0.40 -0.28
N ARG A 19 13.15 -1.67 -0.08
CA ARG A 19 12.72 -2.43 1.12
C ARG A 19 13.11 -1.74 2.42
N LYS A 20 14.29 -1.11 2.44
CA LYS A 20 14.80 -0.32 3.58
C LYS A 20 13.98 0.96 3.81
N GLY A 21 13.57 1.64 2.73
CA GLY A 21 12.71 2.83 2.80
C GLY A 21 11.33 2.49 3.35
N TYR A 22 10.71 1.43 2.82
CA TYR A 22 9.41 0.97 3.29
C TYR A 22 9.42 0.56 4.75
N LYS A 23 10.43 -0.22 5.18
CA LYS A 23 10.57 -0.62 6.58
C LYS A 23 10.65 0.58 7.53
N LYS A 24 11.44 1.59 7.19
CA LYS A 24 11.52 2.84 7.97
C LYS A 24 10.17 3.54 8.08
N LEU A 25 9.38 3.57 7.00
CA LEU A 25 8.04 4.17 7.01
C LEU A 25 7.11 3.43 7.98
N VAL A 26 7.07 2.10 7.90
CA VAL A 26 6.30 1.26 8.84
C VAL A 26 6.74 1.49 10.28
N ASP A 27 8.05 1.51 10.55
CA ASP A 27 8.61 1.77 11.88
C ASP A 27 8.22 3.17 12.41
N THR A 28 8.21 4.18 11.54
CA THR A 28 7.74 5.54 11.89
C THR A 28 6.26 5.54 12.26
N VAL A 29 5.41 4.84 11.51
CA VAL A 29 3.97 4.74 11.83
C VAL A 29 3.75 4.05 13.17
N ILE A 30 4.49 2.98 13.45
CA ILE A 30 4.43 2.25 14.73
C ILE A 30 4.80 3.16 15.90
N LYS A 31 5.86 3.96 15.75
CA LYS A 31 6.36 4.87 16.78
C LYS A 31 5.42 6.07 17.02
N ASN A 32 4.89 6.64 15.94
CA ASN A 32 4.13 7.89 16.00
C ASN A 32 2.62 7.68 16.21
N THR A 33 2.11 6.46 16.08
CA THR A 33 0.69 6.16 16.22
C THR A 33 0.44 5.28 17.44
N SER A 34 -0.02 5.91 18.51
CA SER A 34 -0.45 5.24 19.75
C SER A 34 -1.90 4.78 19.61
N GLY A 35 -2.16 3.47 19.67
CA GLY A 35 -3.52 2.90 19.60
C GLY A 35 -3.69 1.77 18.58
N ARG A 36 -4.91 1.24 18.47
CA ARG A 36 -5.25 0.05 17.65
C ARG A 36 -5.37 0.32 16.14
N ASN A 37 -5.39 1.58 15.70
CA ASN A 37 -5.57 1.94 14.29
C ASN A 37 -4.28 2.52 13.69
N ARG A 38 -3.30 1.63 13.44
CA ARG A 38 -2.09 1.98 12.70
C ARG A 38 -2.32 1.71 11.22
N GLU A 39 -2.26 2.76 10.41
CA GLU A 39 -2.60 2.66 8.99
C GLU A 39 -1.65 3.44 8.08
N ILE A 40 -1.37 2.84 6.93
CA ILE A 40 -0.64 3.44 5.81
C ILE A 40 -1.53 3.33 4.57
N ASN A 41 -1.71 4.43 3.85
CA ASN A 41 -2.37 4.45 2.56
C ASN A 41 -1.32 4.60 1.46
N LEU A 42 -1.20 3.62 0.57
CA LEU A 42 -0.38 3.71 -0.63
C LEU A 42 -1.21 4.30 -1.76
N ASP A 43 -0.80 5.47 -2.23
CA ASP A 43 -1.42 6.17 -3.35
C ASP A 43 -0.80 5.70 -4.67
N LEU A 44 -1.63 5.07 -5.51
CA LEU A 44 -1.28 4.53 -6.82
C LEU A 44 -1.75 5.44 -7.97
N SER A 45 -2.07 6.71 -7.67
CA SER A 45 -2.52 7.67 -8.69
C SER A 45 -1.47 7.83 -9.79
N GLY A 46 -1.91 7.63 -11.04
CA GLY A 46 -1.05 7.67 -12.22
C GLY A 46 -0.40 6.33 -12.59
N ILE A 47 -0.50 5.30 -11.76
CA ILE A 47 0.01 3.96 -12.07
C ILE A 47 -1.10 3.14 -12.75
N ASN A 48 -0.87 2.75 -14.00
CA ASN A 48 -1.82 1.94 -14.78
C ASN A 48 -1.31 0.52 -15.08
N THR A 49 -0.02 0.27 -14.87
CA THR A 49 0.62 -1.02 -15.07
C THR A 49 1.58 -1.31 -13.92
N MET A 50 1.85 -2.58 -13.68
CA MET A 50 2.78 -3.03 -12.66
C MET A 50 3.51 -4.25 -13.19
N THR A 51 4.83 -4.25 -13.12
CA THR A 51 5.65 -5.42 -13.45
C THR A 51 5.48 -6.50 -12.37
N THR A 52 5.81 -7.75 -12.70
CA THR A 52 5.79 -8.85 -11.73
C THR A 52 6.70 -8.59 -10.52
N GLN A 53 7.81 -7.88 -10.73
CA GLN A 53 8.73 -7.50 -9.65
C GLN A 53 8.08 -6.49 -8.70
N GLU A 54 7.42 -5.46 -9.23
CA GLU A 54 6.72 -4.46 -8.41
C GLU A 54 5.54 -5.06 -7.65
N LEU A 55 4.81 -5.99 -8.27
CA LEU A 55 3.76 -6.76 -7.60
C LEU A 55 4.32 -7.59 -6.43
N SER A 56 5.43 -8.28 -6.66
CA SER A 56 6.10 -9.09 -5.63
C SER A 56 6.59 -8.23 -4.46
N ASP A 57 7.19 -7.07 -4.73
CA ASP A 57 7.64 -6.15 -3.70
C ASP A 57 6.44 -5.53 -2.94
N LEU A 58 5.35 -5.19 -3.64
CA LEU A 58 4.12 -4.71 -3.00
C LEU A 58 3.55 -5.77 -2.04
N ILE A 59 3.47 -7.04 -2.45
CA ILE A 59 3.01 -8.14 -1.59
C ILE A 59 3.94 -8.32 -0.38
N TYR A 60 5.25 -8.25 -0.59
CA TYR A 60 6.23 -8.29 0.49
C TYR A 60 5.99 -7.17 1.52
N TYR A 61 5.72 -5.96 1.05
CA TYR A 61 5.42 -4.79 1.88
C TYR A 61 4.10 -4.92 2.66
N MET A 62 3.04 -5.42 2.01
CA MET A 62 1.77 -5.72 2.69
C MET A 62 1.97 -6.70 3.85
N ASN A 63 2.69 -7.80 3.57
CA ASN A 63 2.95 -8.83 4.57
C ASN A 63 3.82 -8.32 5.72
N TYR A 64 4.82 -7.50 5.41
CA TYR A 64 5.67 -6.88 6.44
C TYR A 64 4.84 -5.96 7.35
N ALA A 65 4.06 -5.03 6.80
CA ALA A 65 3.21 -4.14 7.58
C ALA A 65 2.19 -4.90 8.44
N LYS A 66 1.53 -5.92 7.87
CA LYS A 66 0.58 -6.79 8.58
C LYS A 66 1.22 -7.46 9.79
N LYS A 67 2.44 -8.00 9.65
CA LYS A 67 3.20 -8.61 10.76
C LYS A 67 3.54 -7.62 11.88
N GLN A 68 3.64 -6.33 11.55
CA GLN A 68 3.88 -5.26 12.52
C GLN A 68 2.59 -4.65 13.09
N GLY A 69 1.41 -5.21 12.78
CA GLY A 69 0.13 -4.67 13.20
C GLY A 69 -0.23 -3.33 12.53
N VAL A 70 0.35 -3.05 11.36
CA VAL A 70 0.03 -1.88 10.54
C VAL A 70 -0.85 -2.33 9.38
N LYS A 71 -2.03 -1.72 9.24
CA LYS A 71 -2.91 -1.95 8.09
C LYS A 71 -2.39 -1.13 6.92
N LEU A 72 -2.11 -1.77 5.80
CA LEU A 72 -1.83 -1.05 4.56
C LEU A 72 -3.04 -1.11 3.63
N CYS A 73 -3.41 0.03 3.07
CA CYS A 73 -4.47 0.14 2.09
C CYS A 73 -3.96 0.76 0.79
N LEU A 74 -4.43 0.26 -0.35
CA LEU A 74 -4.20 0.86 -1.65
C LEU A 74 -5.32 1.86 -1.93
N ILE A 75 -4.96 3.08 -2.33
CA ILE A 75 -5.90 4.15 -2.68
C ILE A 75 -5.62 4.65 -4.10
N TYR A 76 -6.65 5.21 -4.74
CA TYR A 76 -6.58 5.71 -6.12
C TYR A 76 -6.07 4.67 -7.14
N VAL A 77 -6.39 3.40 -6.91
CA VAL A 77 -6.02 2.28 -7.79
C VAL A 77 -6.81 2.38 -9.09
N SER A 78 -6.12 2.38 -10.23
CA SER A 78 -6.74 2.38 -11.56
C SER A 78 -7.57 1.12 -11.80
N ALA A 79 -8.59 1.21 -12.66
CA ALA A 79 -9.45 0.07 -12.99
C ALA A 79 -8.65 -1.11 -13.59
N ILE A 80 -7.63 -0.80 -14.40
CA ILE A 80 -6.73 -1.79 -15.01
C ILE A 80 -5.98 -2.56 -13.91
N LEU A 81 -5.42 -1.87 -12.92
CA LEU A 81 -4.72 -2.54 -11.81
C LEU A 81 -5.67 -3.35 -10.93
N LYS A 82 -6.90 -2.88 -10.70
CA LYS A 82 -7.91 -3.68 -9.97
C LYS A 82 -8.16 -5.02 -10.68
N HIS A 83 -8.42 -4.99 -11.99
CA HIS A 83 -8.58 -6.21 -12.77
C HIS A 83 -7.32 -7.08 -12.80
N PHE A 84 -6.13 -6.48 -12.88
CA PHE A 84 -4.88 -7.22 -12.79
C PHE A 84 -4.73 -7.96 -11.45
N PHE A 85 -5.08 -7.34 -10.33
CA PHE A 85 -5.04 -7.98 -9.01
C PHE A 85 -6.08 -9.11 -8.88
N GLU A 86 -7.28 -8.92 -9.43
CA GLU A 86 -8.33 -9.95 -9.48
C GLU A 86 -7.89 -11.16 -10.32
N LEU A 87 -7.37 -10.92 -11.53
CA LEU A 87 -6.90 -11.97 -12.45
C LEU A 87 -5.75 -12.77 -11.87
N THR A 88 -4.82 -12.09 -11.18
CA THR A 88 -3.69 -12.74 -10.51
C THR A 88 -4.05 -13.34 -9.15
N ARG A 89 -5.30 -13.19 -8.70
CA ARG A 89 -5.80 -13.60 -7.37
C ARG A 89 -4.98 -13.02 -6.22
N THR A 90 -4.41 -11.84 -6.44
CA THR A 90 -3.59 -11.13 -5.45
C THR A 90 -4.39 -10.10 -4.66
N ASP A 91 -5.62 -9.83 -5.07
CA ASP A 91 -6.63 -9.05 -4.35
C ASP A 91 -6.75 -9.42 -2.85
N ASN A 92 -6.59 -10.70 -2.50
CA ASN A 92 -6.61 -11.19 -1.12
C ASN A 92 -5.44 -10.69 -0.25
N PHE A 93 -4.35 -10.19 -0.86
CA PHE A 93 -3.23 -9.60 -0.14
C PHE A 93 -3.40 -8.10 0.09
N PHE A 94 -4.38 -7.46 -0.54
CA PHE A 94 -4.54 -6.01 -0.54
C PHE A 94 -5.83 -5.57 0.13
N VAL A 95 -5.83 -4.37 0.70
CA VAL A 95 -7.06 -3.66 1.07
C VAL A 95 -7.18 -2.48 0.12
N ILE A 96 -8.07 -2.56 -0.88
CA ILE A 96 -8.29 -1.46 -1.83
C ILE A 96 -9.43 -0.59 -1.29
N ARG A 97 -9.21 0.73 -1.21
CA ARG A 97 -10.27 1.70 -0.88
C ARG A 97 -10.78 2.39 -2.13
N VAL A 98 -12.10 2.51 -2.19
CA VAL A 98 -12.84 3.17 -3.27
C VAL A 98 -13.26 4.55 -2.81
#